data_AF-A0AAW7PHN8-F1
#
_entry.id   AF-A0AAW7PHN8-F1
#
_cell.length_a   1.000
_cell.length_b   1.000
_cell.length_c   1.000
_cell.angle_alpha   90.00
_cell.angle_beta   90.00
_cell.angle_gamma   90.00
#
_symmetry.space_group_name_H-M   'P 1'
#
loop_
_entity.id
_entity.type
_entity.pdbx_description
1 polymer ?
#
loop_
_entity_poly.entity_id
_entity_poly.type
_entity_poly.pdbx_seq_one_letter_code
_entity_poly.pdbx_strand_id
1 'polypeptide(L)'
;MTYAHLITNELVMIEVYYQENIKVSDIVTSLGRSKQTIYNVINYLKEGRSAYDCYNRYKINKKRCGRNKTSLTQSEKVFIQTYLEQNWSLDVIKGTYPDRVSCSMSSLSTSRPWYSKERGSPLERQKKTKWS
;
A
#
# COMPACT_ATOMS: atom_id res chain seq x y z
N MET A 1 9.66 -3.09 -20.34
CA MET A 1 8.23 -2.81 -20.65
C MET A 1 7.56 -2.33 -19.38
N THR A 2 7.11 -1.09 -19.35
CA THR A 2 6.28 -0.56 -18.26
C THR A 2 4.83 -0.98 -18.49
N TYR A 3 4.20 -1.59 -17.49
CA TYR A 3 2.80 -1.99 -17.58
C TYR A 3 1.91 -0.75 -17.56
N ALA A 4 1.38 -0.37 -18.72
CA ALA A 4 0.45 0.75 -18.85
C ALA A 4 -0.98 0.26 -18.55
N HIS A 5 -1.54 0.69 -17.43
CA HIS A 5 -2.91 0.39 -17.06
C HIS A 5 -3.90 1.02 -18.06
N LEU A 6 -5.05 0.37 -18.24
CA LEU A 6 -6.17 0.96 -18.96
C LEU A 6 -6.82 2.05 -18.12
N ILE A 7 -7.13 3.17 -18.74
CA ILE A 7 -7.90 4.26 -18.17
C ILE A 7 -9.38 3.87 -18.21
N THR A 8 -10.19 4.43 -17.30
CA THR A 8 -11.64 4.15 -17.24
C THR A 8 -12.33 4.39 -18.59
N ASN A 9 -11.98 5.46 -19.30
CA ASN A 9 -12.53 5.74 -20.63
C ASN A 9 -12.22 4.62 -21.62
N GLU A 10 -11.00 4.09 -21.61
CA GLU A 10 -10.62 2.97 -22.49
C GLU A 10 -11.41 1.70 -22.16
N LEU A 11 -11.69 1.43 -20.88
CA LEU A 11 -12.54 0.30 -20.48
C LEU A 11 -13.97 0.44 -21.01
N VAL A 12 -14.55 1.64 -20.92
CA VAL A 12 -15.90 1.93 -21.44
C VAL A 12 -15.92 1.83 -22.96
N MET A 13 -14.90 2.33 -23.66
CA MET A 13 -14.79 2.21 -25.11
C MET A 13 -14.71 0.73 -25.55
N ILE A 14 -13.94 -0.10 -24.84
CA ILE A 14 -13.86 -1.55 -25.14
C ILE A 14 -15.22 -2.22 -24.93
N GLU A 15 -15.99 -1.82 -23.92
CA GLU A 15 -17.33 -2.35 -23.67
C GLU A 15 -18.30 -1.97 -24.79
N VAL A 16 -18.32 -0.71 -25.23
CA VAL A 16 -19.15 -0.25 -26.37
C VAL A 16 -18.77 -1.00 -27.65
N TYR A 17 -17.48 -1.07 -27.97
CA TYR A 17 -17.00 -1.78 -29.16
C TYR A 17 -17.30 -3.29 -29.13
N TYR A 18 -17.33 -3.88 -27.93
CA TYR A 18 -17.74 -5.26 -27.76
C TYR A 18 -19.23 -5.45 -28.06
N GLN A 19 -20.11 -4.54 -27.62
CA GLN A 19 -21.54 -4.58 -27.95
C GLN A 19 -21.80 -4.37 -29.46
N GLU A 20 -21.00 -3.53 -30.10
CA GLU A 20 -21.05 -3.30 -31.55
C GLU A 20 -20.39 -4.41 -32.40
N ASN A 21 -19.88 -5.48 -31.76
CA ASN A 21 -19.21 -6.61 -32.42
C ASN A 21 -17.99 -6.22 -33.28
N ILE A 22 -17.27 -5.16 -32.88
CA ILE A 22 -16.06 -4.72 -33.59
C ILE A 22 -14.94 -5.76 -33.42
N LYS A 23 -14.15 -5.95 -34.48
CA LYS A 23 -13.00 -6.85 -34.45
C LYS A 23 -11.93 -6.35 -33.48
N VAL A 24 -11.34 -7.27 -32.72
CA VAL A 24 -10.27 -6.96 -31.75
C VAL A 24 -9.06 -6.27 -32.38
N SER A 25 -8.75 -6.57 -33.64
CA SER A 25 -7.69 -5.88 -34.41
C SER A 25 -7.92 -4.37 -34.52
N ASP A 26 -9.17 -3.98 -34.71
CA ASP A 26 -9.54 -2.61 -34.98
C ASP A 26 -9.57 -1.83 -33.66
N ILE A 27 -10.02 -2.49 -32.57
CA ILE A 27 -9.95 -1.98 -31.20
C ILE A 27 -8.48 -1.77 -30.75
N VAL A 28 -7.59 -2.70 -31.11
CA VAL A 28 -6.14 -2.57 -30.85
C VAL A 28 -5.58 -1.33 -31.54
N THR A 29 -5.96 -1.13 -32.80
CA THR A 29 -5.48 -0.02 -33.62
C THR A 29 -6.04 1.31 -33.13
N SER A 30 -7.31 1.35 -32.72
CA SER A 30 -7.96 2.58 -32.22
C SER A 30 -7.47 3.02 -30.85
N LEU A 31 -7.23 2.08 -29.93
CA LEU A 31 -6.77 2.39 -28.57
C LEU A 31 -5.24 2.43 -28.45
N GLY A 32 -4.50 1.94 -29.44
CA GLY A 32 -3.03 1.84 -29.37
C GLY A 32 -2.53 0.93 -28.24
N ARG A 33 -3.33 -0.05 -27.82
CA ARG A 33 -3.03 -0.95 -26.70
C ARG A 33 -2.67 -2.35 -27.18
N SER A 34 -1.96 -3.10 -26.34
CA SER A 34 -1.59 -4.47 -26.69
C SER A 34 -2.83 -5.35 -26.86
N LYS A 35 -2.78 -6.24 -27.85
CA LYS A 35 -3.84 -7.23 -28.14
C LYS A 35 -4.20 -8.05 -26.91
N GLN A 36 -3.21 -8.44 -26.11
CA GLN A 36 -3.41 -9.20 -24.89
C GLN A 36 -4.25 -8.43 -23.86
N THR A 37 -4.00 -7.13 -23.69
CA THR A 37 -4.73 -6.29 -22.73
C THR A 37 -6.21 -6.21 -23.11
N ILE A 38 -6.52 -6.04 -24.40
CA ILE A 38 -7.89 -5.96 -24.89
C ILE A 38 -8.59 -7.32 -24.75
N TYR A 39 -7.93 -8.44 -25.07
CA TYR A 39 -8.51 -9.76 -24.85
C TYR A 39 -8.84 -10.03 -23.38
N ASN A 40 -7.98 -9.61 -22.45
CA ASN A 40 -8.24 -9.78 -21.02
C ASN A 40 -9.53 -9.05 -20.58
N VAL A 41 -9.81 -7.88 -21.16
CA VAL A 41 -11.05 -7.13 -20.89
C VAL A 41 -12.24 -7.80 -21.58
N ILE A 42 -12.12 -8.15 -22.86
CA ILE A 42 -13.21 -8.81 -23.61
C ILE A 42 -13.61 -10.14 -22.98
N ASN A 43 -12.65 -10.97 -22.56
CA ASN A 43 -12.96 -12.22 -21.85
C ASN A 43 -13.71 -11.95 -20.54
N TYR A 44 -13.36 -10.89 -19.83
CA TYR A 44 -14.08 -10.50 -18.63
C TYR A 44 -15.52 -10.03 -18.95
N LEU A 45 -15.72 -9.30 -20.05
CA LEU A 45 -17.06 -8.92 -20.52
C LEU A 45 -17.90 -10.14 -20.95
N LYS A 46 -17.27 -11.15 -21.56
CA LYS A 46 -17.91 -12.42 -21.93
C LYS A 46 -18.43 -13.21 -20.72
N GLU A 47 -17.84 -13.03 -19.55
CA GLU A 47 -18.32 -13.60 -18.28
C GLU A 47 -19.57 -12.86 -17.74
N GLY A 48 -20.14 -11.92 -18.49
CA GLY A 48 -21.32 -11.15 -18.09
C GLY A 48 -21.02 -9.98 -17.15
N ARG A 49 -19.76 -9.54 -17.09
CA ARG A 49 -19.30 -8.41 -16.25
C ARG A 49 -19.29 -7.12 -17.04
N SER A 50 -19.40 -5.98 -16.36
CA SER A 50 -19.29 -4.66 -16.99
C SER A 50 -17.86 -4.10 -16.97
N ALA A 51 -17.56 -3.10 -17.80
CA ALA A 51 -16.36 -2.26 -17.69
C ALA A 51 -16.21 -1.68 -16.28
N TYR A 52 -17.31 -1.28 -15.65
CA TYR A 52 -17.30 -0.76 -14.28
C TYR A 52 -16.81 -1.82 -13.27
N ASP A 53 -17.20 -3.08 -13.43
CA ASP A 53 -16.71 -4.19 -12.60
C ASP A 53 -15.21 -4.42 -12.79
N CYS A 54 -14.70 -4.20 -14.01
CA CYS A 54 -13.29 -4.32 -14.30
C CYS A 54 -12.49 -3.24 -13.53
N TYR A 55 -13.00 -2.01 -13.52
CA TYR A 55 -12.43 -0.91 -12.75
C TYR A 55 -12.49 -1.18 -11.22
N ASN A 56 -13.62 -1.68 -10.72
CA ASN A 56 -13.75 -2.02 -9.31
C ASN A 56 -12.81 -3.15 -8.89
N ARG A 57 -12.64 -4.18 -9.72
CA ARG A 57 -11.67 -5.26 -9.49
C ARG A 57 -10.26 -4.70 -9.39
N TYR A 58 -9.88 -3.78 -10.28
CA TYR A 58 -8.60 -3.09 -10.18
C TYR A 58 -8.45 -2.32 -8.86
N LYS A 59 -9.46 -1.55 -8.45
CA LYS A 59 -9.43 -0.82 -7.16
C LYS A 59 -9.24 -1.75 -5.96
N ILE A 60 -9.94 -2.88 -5.93
CA ILE A 60 -9.81 -3.88 -4.86
C ILE A 60 -8.40 -4.48 -4.85
N ASN A 61 -7.88 -4.87 -6.02
CA ASN A 61 -6.53 -5.43 -6.11
C ASN A 61 -5.47 -4.39 -5.74
N LYS A 62 -5.65 -3.13 -6.14
CA LYS A 62 -4.72 -2.04 -5.80
C LYS A 62 -4.65 -1.80 -4.30
N LYS A 63 -5.75 -1.97 -3.56
CA LYS A 63 -5.76 -1.93 -2.08
C LYS A 63 -4.96 -3.07 -1.45
N ARG A 64 -4.84 -4.21 -2.13
CA ARG A 64 -4.02 -5.35 -1.70
C ARG A 64 -2.56 -5.21 -2.12
N CYS A 65 -2.26 -4.32 -3.05
CA CYS A 65 -0.89 -4.03 -3.46
C CYS A 65 -0.18 -3.18 -2.41
N GLY A 66 1.14 -3.34 -2.36
CA GLY A 66 1.99 -2.64 -1.40
C GLY A 66 2.29 -3.49 -0.17
N ARG A 67 3.30 -3.06 0.57
CA ARG A 67 3.67 -3.72 1.82
C ARG A 67 2.59 -3.42 2.86
N ASN A 68 2.01 -4.48 3.45
CA ASN A 68 1.12 -4.33 4.60
C ASN A 68 1.86 -3.53 5.68
N LYS A 69 1.18 -2.56 6.31
CA LYS A 69 1.75 -1.86 7.45
C LYS A 69 2.06 -2.90 8.52
N THR A 70 3.32 -3.06 8.88
CA THR A 70 3.71 -3.88 10.02
C THR A 70 3.23 -3.16 11.28
N SER A 71 2.03 -3.48 11.74
CA SER A 71 1.52 -2.96 13.00
C SER A 71 2.17 -3.75 14.13
N LEU A 72 2.89 -3.05 15.00
CA LEU A 72 3.30 -3.61 16.28
C LEU A 72 2.07 -3.99 17.09
N THR A 73 2.12 -5.15 17.74
CA THR A 73 1.12 -5.58 18.72
C THR A 73 1.08 -4.61 19.89
N GLN A 74 -0.04 -4.57 20.63
CA GLN A 74 -0.16 -3.64 21.75
C GLN A 74 0.87 -3.93 22.85
N SER A 75 1.21 -5.21 23.09
CA SER A 75 2.25 -5.63 24.03
C SER A 75 3.64 -5.13 23.61
N GLU A 76 3.99 -5.26 22.33
CA GLU A 76 5.25 -4.72 21.79
C GLU A 76 5.32 -3.20 21.95
N LYS A 77 4.21 -2.49 21.72
CA LYS A 77 4.17 -1.04 21.88
C LYS A 77 4.43 -0.62 23.33
N VAL A 78 3.74 -1.25 24.28
CA VAL A 78 3.93 -0.98 25.72
C VAL A 78 5.35 -1.30 26.13
N PHE A 79 5.89 -2.45 25.70
CA PHE A 79 7.27 -2.85 25.97
C PHE A 79 8.27 -1.82 25.43
N ILE A 80 8.14 -1.41 24.16
CA ILE A 80 9.05 -0.41 23.59
C ILE A 80 8.91 0.91 24.35
N GLN A 81 7.70 1.33 24.70
CA GLN A 81 7.45 2.60 25.39
C GLN A 81 8.13 2.69 26.75
N THR A 82 8.11 1.63 27.56
CA THR A 82 8.75 1.65 28.90
C THR A 82 10.26 1.87 28.82
N TYR A 83 10.96 1.26 27.85
CA TYR A 83 12.40 1.49 27.66
C TYR A 83 12.68 2.84 26.97
N LEU A 84 11.79 3.30 26.11
CA LEU A 84 11.89 4.63 25.50
C LEU A 84 11.78 5.75 26.54
N GLU A 85 11.02 5.56 27.62
CA GLU A 85 10.92 6.46 28.78
C GLU A 85 12.19 6.45 29.62
N GLN A 86 12.88 5.31 29.68
CA GLN A 86 14.22 5.16 30.29
C GLN A 86 15.35 5.72 29.39
N ASN A 87 15.01 6.44 28.31
CA ASN A 87 15.94 7.02 27.33
C ASN A 87 16.75 6.00 26.50
N TRP A 88 16.28 4.76 26.34
CA TRP A 88 16.91 3.81 25.45
C TRP A 88 16.63 4.14 23.98
N SER A 89 17.56 3.80 23.08
CA SER A 89 17.34 3.89 21.65
C SER A 89 16.65 2.62 21.12
N LEU A 90 15.92 2.75 20.01
CA LEU A 90 15.20 1.64 19.40
C LEU A 90 16.13 0.53 18.92
N ASP A 91 17.29 0.89 18.38
CA ASP A 91 18.33 -0.03 17.95
C ASP A 91 18.84 -0.87 19.13
N VAL A 92 19.04 -0.24 20.29
CA VAL A 92 19.46 -0.93 21.52
C VAL A 92 18.35 -1.86 22.01
N ILE A 93 17.10 -1.38 22.09
CA ILE A 93 15.96 -2.22 22.53
C ILE A 93 15.81 -3.47 21.66
N LYS A 94 15.92 -3.32 20.33
CA LYS A 94 15.83 -4.45 19.40
C LYS A 94 17.03 -5.38 19.47
N GLY A 95 18.24 -4.84 19.68
CA GLY A 95 19.47 -5.62 19.82
C GLY A 95 19.51 -6.43 21.12
N THR A 96 19.01 -5.87 22.22
CA THR A 96 18.96 -6.55 23.53
C THR A 96 17.83 -7.57 23.61
N TYR A 97 16.67 -7.29 22.98
CA TYR A 97 15.49 -8.13 23.05
C TYR A 97 14.94 -8.50 21.65
N PRO A 98 15.69 -9.31 20.87
CA PRO A 98 15.28 -9.67 19.51
C PRO A 98 13.95 -10.43 19.48
N ASP A 99 13.67 -11.25 20.49
CA ASP A 99 12.47 -12.10 20.58
C ASP A 99 11.22 -11.35 21.06
N ARG A 100 11.39 -10.18 21.71
CA ARG A 100 10.27 -9.39 22.25
C ARG A 100 9.68 -8.42 21.23
N VAL A 101 10.43 -8.09 20.19
CA VAL A 101 10.00 -7.22 19.10
C VAL A 101 10.10 -8.04 17.83
N SER A 102 8.99 -8.51 17.29
CA SER A 102 8.99 -9.42 16.13
C SER A 102 9.38 -8.71 14.83
N CYS A 103 9.15 -7.40 14.73
CA CYS A 103 9.33 -6.67 13.48
C CYS A 103 10.81 -6.36 13.17
N SER A 104 11.11 -6.12 11.90
CA SER A 104 12.44 -5.70 11.45
C SER A 104 12.73 -4.24 11.84
N MET A 105 14.02 -3.88 11.86
CA MET A 105 14.46 -2.51 12.15
C MET A 105 13.85 -1.46 11.20
N SER A 106 13.67 -1.79 9.92
CA SER A 106 13.03 -0.90 8.95
C SER A 106 11.56 -0.65 9.28
N SER A 107 10.84 -1.69 9.69
CA SER A 107 9.43 -1.58 10.14
C SER A 107 9.33 -0.78 11.45
N LEU A 108 10.25 -1.01 12.39
CA LEU A 108 10.33 -0.28 13.66
C LEU A 108 10.57 1.23 13.44
N SER A 109 11.49 1.56 12.52
CA SER A 109 11.86 2.94 12.17
C SER A 109 10.75 3.68 11.43
N THR A 110 10.06 3.00 10.50
CA THR A 110 8.88 3.57 9.81
C THR A 110 7.74 3.86 10.79
N SER A 111 7.71 3.12 11.89
CA SER A 111 6.73 3.29 12.95
C SER A 111 7.10 4.44 13.91
N ARG A 112 8.21 5.18 13.70
CA ARG A 112 8.59 6.39 14.49
C ARG A 112 7.48 7.39 14.83
N PRO A 113 6.53 7.67 13.92
CA PRO A 113 5.49 8.64 14.21
C PRO A 113 4.59 8.28 15.40
N TRP A 114 4.39 7.00 15.76
CA TRP A 114 3.45 6.65 16.84
C TRP A 114 3.98 6.97 18.25
N TYR A 115 5.22 6.61 18.60
CA TYR A 115 5.80 6.95 19.92
C TYR A 115 6.40 8.35 20.00
N SER A 116 6.71 9.00 18.87
CA SER A 116 7.23 10.38 18.90
C SER A 116 6.12 11.38 19.26
N LYS A 117 4.86 11.06 18.92
CA LYS A 117 3.69 11.90 19.26
C LYS A 117 3.38 11.88 20.76
N GLU A 118 3.70 10.78 21.45
CA GLU A 118 3.47 10.60 22.89
C GLU A 118 4.62 11.13 23.76
N ARG A 119 5.86 11.19 23.23
CA ARG A 119 7.06 11.61 24.00
C ARG A 119 7.46 13.09 23.90
N GLY A 120 6.83 13.87 23.01
CA GLY A 120 7.27 15.25 22.73
C GLY A 120 8.64 15.31 22.03
N SER A 121 8.97 16.48 21.45
CA SER A 121 10.19 16.64 20.65
C SER A 121 11.47 16.54 21.52
N PRO A 122 12.62 16.11 20.99
CA PRO A 122 13.88 16.04 21.74
C PRO A 122 14.31 17.37 22.39
N LEU A 123 13.94 18.49 21.76
CA LEU A 123 14.18 19.86 22.26
C LEU A 123 13.31 20.22 23.48
N GLU A 124 12.09 19.69 23.56
CA GLU A 124 11.21 19.85 24.73
C GLU A 124 11.77 19.11 25.96
N ARG A 125 12.46 17.97 25.74
CA ARG A 125 13.02 17.16 26.82
C ARG A 125 14.21 17.81 27.53
N GLN A 126 15.09 18.50 26.81
CA GLN A 126 16.25 19.17 27.42
C GLN A 126 15.87 20.36 28.31
N LYS A 127 14.66 20.91 28.16
CA LYS A 127 14.17 22.04 28.97
C LYS A 127 13.62 21.58 30.33
N LYS A 128 13.03 20.39 30.42
CA LYS A 128 12.44 19.85 31.67
C LYS A 128 13.47 19.41 32.71
N THR A 129 14.61 18.89 32.28
CA THR A 129 15.69 18.45 33.20
C THR A 129 16.57 19.59 33.70
N LYS A 130 16.40 20.81 33.18
CA LYS A 130 17.22 21.98 33.57
C LYS A 130 16.59 22.83 34.69
N TRP A 131 15.35 22.52 35.09
CA TRP A 131 14.58 23.25 36.10
C TRP A 131 13.87 22.27 37.06
N SER A 132 14.57 21.22 37.48
CA SER A 132 14.19 20.35 38.61
C SER A 132 15.41 20.10 39.48
#